data_AF-A0A5M9NCC6-F1
#
_entry.id   AF-A0A5M9NCC6-F1
#
_cell.length_a   1.000
_cell.length_b   1.000
_cell.length_c   1.000
_cell.angle_alpha   90.00
_cell.angle_beta   90.00
_cell.angle_gamma   90.00
#
_symmetry.space_group_name_H-M   'P 1'
#
loop_
_entity.id
_entity.type
_entity.pdbx_description
1 polymer ?
#
loop_
_entity_poly.entity_id
_entity_poly.type
_entity_poly.pdbx_seq_one_letter_code
_entity_poly.pdbx_strand_id
1 'polypeptide(L)'
;MSHFAVAVFTEEGGKTVEELLAPYQENNMGDCPEEYLQFIDVEDRELDSYRNEEIDMVKCPDGKLLYPWDERFKKMNINEIPYGYKKVKVKFTEIYSSFDEYMEEYCGFSKDSDRNRYGYRENPNAKWDWYQIGGRWSGLLRLKPLATSGNYGTRSWTNEEEIIPENRVDSAKIKDIDFSVDRKEYERFIRFWKLKVDGDAPKDEKEKELLKWDIYKKEYYVDKYSSKEEYARIESSFATYAVITPDGKWHEKGKMGWFGFGSESDEEDKHWNKSFEEIFIDTADPDLNGKK
;
A
#
# COMPACT_ATOMS: atom_id res chain seq x y z
N MET A 1 7.19 -0.47 -0.08
CA MET A 1 6.01 -0.06 -0.87
C MET A 1 4.95 -1.13 -0.76
N SER A 2 3.77 -0.72 -0.31
CA SER A 2 2.59 -1.57 -0.18
C SER A 2 1.72 -1.32 -1.40
N HIS A 3 1.09 -2.37 -1.94
CA HIS A 3 0.21 -2.24 -3.10
C HIS A 3 -1.16 -2.78 -2.73
N PHE A 4 -2.22 -2.06 -3.11
CA PHE A 4 -3.60 -2.49 -2.91
C PHE A 4 -4.51 -1.96 -4.01
N ALA A 5 -5.69 -2.56 -4.14
CA ALA A 5 -6.72 -2.13 -5.10
C ALA A 5 -7.71 -1.19 -4.43
N VAL A 6 -8.11 -0.14 -5.16
CA VAL A 6 -9.13 0.84 -4.76
C VAL A 6 -10.24 0.84 -5.81
N ALA A 7 -11.49 0.67 -5.39
CA ALA A 7 -12.63 0.92 -6.27
C ALA A 7 -13.04 2.39 -6.20
N VAL A 8 -13.15 3.07 -7.35
CA VAL A 8 -13.53 4.49 -7.42
C VAL A 8 -14.84 4.61 -8.20
N PHE A 9 -15.86 5.16 -7.55
CA PHE A 9 -17.20 5.28 -8.09
C PHE A 9 -17.40 6.70 -8.62
N THR A 10 -17.73 6.85 -9.90
CA THR A 10 -17.99 8.16 -10.50
C THR A 10 -19.43 8.30 -11.02
N GLU A 11 -19.97 9.50 -10.88
CA GLU A 11 -21.28 9.88 -11.42
C GLU A 11 -21.14 10.50 -12.81
N GLU A 12 -22.15 10.33 -13.65
CA GLU A 12 -22.18 11.02 -14.94
C GLU A 12 -22.26 12.54 -14.73
N GLY A 13 -21.19 13.25 -15.11
CA GLY A 13 -21.08 14.69 -14.88
C GLY A 13 -20.61 15.08 -13.48
N GLY A 14 -20.28 14.09 -12.63
CA GLY A 14 -19.63 14.28 -11.35
C GLY A 14 -18.11 14.37 -11.46
N LYS A 15 -17.44 14.17 -10.32
CA LYS A 15 -15.96 14.20 -10.23
C LYS A 15 -15.32 13.07 -11.03
N THR A 16 -14.16 13.34 -11.63
CA THR A 16 -13.35 12.30 -12.29
C THR A 16 -12.63 11.41 -11.28
N VAL A 17 -12.01 10.33 -11.77
CA VAL A 17 -11.20 9.44 -10.93
C VAL A 17 -10.03 10.22 -10.29
N GLU A 18 -9.38 11.07 -11.07
CA GLU A 18 -8.28 11.95 -10.63
C GLU A 18 -8.75 12.89 -9.52
N GLU A 19 -9.90 13.56 -9.71
CA GLU A 19 -10.45 14.51 -8.72
C GLU A 19 -10.88 13.81 -7.41
N LEU A 20 -11.33 12.56 -7.47
CA LEU A 20 -11.68 11.77 -6.30
C LEU A 20 -10.46 11.25 -5.55
N LEU A 21 -9.36 10.95 -6.26
CA LEU A 21 -8.13 10.44 -5.67
C LEU A 21 -7.23 11.55 -5.12
N ALA A 22 -7.22 12.74 -5.74
CA ALA A 22 -6.31 13.84 -5.41
C ALA A 22 -6.24 14.21 -3.91
N PRO A 23 -7.36 14.25 -3.14
CA PRO A 23 -7.30 14.54 -1.70
C PRO A 23 -6.51 13.52 -0.87
N TYR A 24 -6.19 12.36 -1.43
CA TYR A 24 -5.52 11.25 -0.76
C TYR A 24 -4.10 10.99 -1.30
N GLN A 25 -3.57 11.89 -2.13
CA GLN A 25 -2.21 11.83 -2.66
C GLN A 25 -1.16 12.17 -1.59
N GLU A 26 -0.08 11.39 -1.51
CA GLU A 26 1.10 11.67 -0.70
C GLU A 26 1.97 12.76 -1.35
N ASN A 27 2.65 13.58 -0.55
CA ASN A 27 3.50 14.67 -1.05
C ASN A 27 4.95 14.25 -1.35
N ASN A 28 5.21 12.98 -1.65
CA ASN A 28 6.58 12.48 -1.81
C ASN A 28 7.22 12.89 -3.16
N MET A 29 6.40 13.22 -4.16
CA MET A 29 6.85 13.70 -5.47
C MET A 29 6.75 15.24 -5.62
N GLY A 30 6.27 15.94 -4.58
CA GLY A 30 6.12 17.40 -4.59
C GLY A 30 5.04 17.93 -5.53
N ASP A 31 4.12 17.07 -5.97
CA ASP A 31 3.04 17.35 -6.92
C ASP A 31 1.63 17.25 -6.29
N CYS A 32 1.56 16.94 -5.00
CA CYS A 32 0.29 16.98 -4.26
C CYS A 32 -0.20 18.44 -4.18
N PRO A 33 -1.48 18.72 -4.52
CA PRO A 33 -2.02 20.08 -4.44
C PRO A 33 -1.90 20.70 -3.05
N GLU A 34 -1.44 21.95 -3.00
CA GLU A 34 -1.14 22.67 -1.76
C GLU A 34 -2.34 22.76 -0.81
N GLU A 35 -3.57 22.78 -1.35
CA GLU A 35 -4.80 22.77 -0.55
C GLU A 35 -4.99 21.53 0.34
N TYR A 36 -4.31 20.41 0.04
CA TYR A 36 -4.34 19.19 0.83
C TYR A 36 -3.15 19.07 1.79
N LEU A 37 -2.18 19.99 1.69
CA LEU A 37 -0.96 19.93 2.46
C LEU A 37 -1.08 20.70 3.77
N GLN A 38 -0.53 20.10 4.84
CA GLN A 38 -0.29 20.76 6.10
C GLN A 38 1.22 20.85 6.36
N PHE A 39 1.66 21.97 6.92
CA PHE A 39 3.04 22.12 7.37
C PHE A 39 3.20 21.48 8.76
N ILE A 40 4.11 20.53 8.85
CA ILE A 40 4.55 19.89 10.08
C ILE A 40 5.84 20.53 10.53
N ASP A 41 5.74 21.29 11.63
CA ASP A 41 6.87 21.91 12.30
C ASP A 41 7.64 20.86 13.11
N VAL A 42 8.96 20.78 12.90
CA VAL A 42 9.84 19.87 13.64
C VAL A 42 10.93 20.60 14.41
N GLU A 43 10.99 21.93 14.30
CA GLU A 43 12.16 22.71 14.68
C GLU A 43 12.49 22.58 16.17
N ASP A 44 11.49 22.71 17.05
CA ASP A 44 11.70 22.64 18.50
C ASP A 44 12.12 21.22 18.94
N ARG A 45 11.58 20.19 18.28
CA ARG A 45 11.96 18.79 18.53
C ARG A 45 13.41 18.56 18.11
N GLU A 46 13.75 18.95 16.89
CA GLU A 46 15.09 18.75 16.34
C GLU A 46 16.14 19.60 17.06
N LEU A 47 15.75 20.77 17.59
CA LEU A 47 16.63 21.59 18.42
C LEU A 47 16.97 20.92 19.75
N ASP A 48 16.02 20.19 20.34
CA ASP A 48 16.27 19.38 21.53
C ASP A 48 17.22 18.23 21.21
N SER A 49 16.96 17.48 20.12
CA SER A 49 17.83 16.41 19.64
C SER A 49 19.25 16.92 19.37
N TYR A 50 19.41 18.05 18.67
CA TYR A 50 20.71 18.68 18.40
C TYR A 50 21.50 18.96 19.70
N ARG A 51 20.84 19.46 20.75
CA ARG A 51 21.50 19.85 22.01
C ARG A 51 21.83 18.67 22.92
N ASN A 52 20.99 17.63 22.90
CA ASN A 52 20.96 16.64 23.96
C ASN A 52 21.29 15.22 23.49
N GLU A 53 21.03 14.88 22.23
CA GLU A 53 21.27 13.53 21.73
C GLU A 53 22.73 13.30 21.29
N GLU A 54 23.10 12.03 21.31
CA GLU A 54 24.40 11.53 20.86
C GLU A 54 24.20 10.53 19.73
N ILE A 55 25.06 10.60 18.72
CA ILE A 55 25.10 9.67 17.61
C ILE A 55 26.34 8.79 17.67
N ASP A 56 26.19 7.54 17.25
CA ASP A 56 27.31 6.64 17.07
C ASP A 56 28.13 7.05 15.85
N MET A 57 29.41 7.34 16.08
CA MET A 57 30.39 7.71 15.07
C MET A 57 31.59 6.78 15.11
N VAL A 58 32.35 6.74 14.02
CA VAL A 58 33.63 6.03 13.95
C VAL A 58 34.77 7.05 13.91
N LYS A 59 35.56 7.10 14.99
CA LYS A 59 36.78 7.91 15.08
C LYS A 59 37.94 7.20 14.39
N CYS A 60 38.49 7.85 13.37
CA CYS A 60 39.65 7.42 12.61
C CYS A 60 40.95 7.61 13.40
N PRO A 61 42.06 6.92 13.04
CA PRO A 61 43.37 7.11 13.68
C PRO A 61 43.90 8.55 13.61
N ASP A 62 43.55 9.29 12.56
CA ASP A 62 43.88 10.71 12.36
C ASP A 62 42.97 11.67 13.16
N GLY A 63 42.00 11.14 13.89
CA GLY A 63 41.06 11.89 14.71
C GLY A 63 39.74 12.26 14.02
N LYS A 64 39.60 12.05 12.69
CA LYS A 64 38.38 12.37 11.95
C LYS A 64 37.20 11.47 12.38
N LEU A 65 35.99 12.03 12.45
CA LEU A 65 34.76 11.28 12.66
C LEU A 65 34.11 10.92 11.32
N LEU A 66 33.64 9.69 11.18
CA LEU A 66 32.88 9.19 10.03
C LEU A 66 31.60 8.53 10.51
N TYR A 67 30.54 8.64 9.72
CA TYR A 67 29.30 7.93 9.98
C TYR A 67 29.47 6.41 9.85
N PRO A 68 28.80 5.60 10.67
CA PRO A 68 28.89 4.14 10.59
C PRO A 68 28.48 3.58 9.21
N TRP A 69 27.63 4.30 8.47
CA TRP A 69 27.15 3.95 7.13
C TRP A 69 27.97 4.56 5.99
N ASP A 70 29.11 5.20 6.28
CA ASP A 70 30.04 5.69 5.25
C ASP A 70 30.44 4.55 4.30
N GLU A 71 30.56 4.85 3.01
CA GLU A 71 30.85 3.85 1.97
C GLU A 71 32.13 3.05 2.22
N ARG A 72 33.08 3.65 2.94
CA ARG A 72 34.33 2.98 3.36
C ARG A 72 34.08 1.74 4.21
N PHE A 73 32.95 1.70 4.91
CA PHE A 73 32.56 0.57 5.77
C PHE A 73 31.61 -0.41 5.06
N LYS A 74 30.91 -0.01 3.97
CA LYS A 74 29.94 -0.87 3.25
C LYS A 74 30.53 -2.17 2.69
N LYS A 75 31.83 -2.21 2.40
CA LYS A 75 32.53 -3.41 1.86
C LYS A 75 33.15 -4.31 2.93
N MET A 76 33.07 -3.94 4.21
CA MET A 76 33.65 -4.69 5.32
C MET A 76 32.56 -5.53 5.97
N ASN A 77 32.85 -6.82 6.17
CA ASN A 77 31.89 -7.79 6.68
C ASN A 77 31.55 -7.47 8.16
N ILE A 78 30.45 -6.73 8.37
CA ILE A 78 29.56 -6.48 9.54
C ILE A 78 30.09 -6.41 10.99
N ASN A 79 31.27 -6.92 11.34
CA ASN A 79 31.74 -6.99 12.74
C ASN A 79 33.11 -6.35 13.01
N GLU A 80 33.84 -5.91 11.98
CA GLU A 80 35.20 -5.40 12.17
C GLU A 80 35.33 -3.97 11.66
N ILE A 81 35.41 -3.03 12.61
CA ILE A 81 35.93 -1.70 12.34
C ILE A 81 37.45 -1.87 12.12
N PRO A 82 38.07 -1.25 11.09
CA PRO A 82 39.49 -1.43 10.84
C PRO A 82 40.38 -1.12 12.04
N TYR A 83 41.54 -1.76 12.11
CA TYR A 83 42.52 -1.52 13.17
C TYR A 83 42.84 -0.02 13.32
N GLY A 84 42.73 0.49 14.55
CA GLY A 84 42.95 1.90 14.88
C GLY A 84 41.71 2.79 14.84
N TYR A 85 40.59 2.30 14.30
CA TYR A 85 39.30 2.99 14.37
C TYR A 85 38.57 2.66 15.66
N LYS A 86 37.78 3.60 16.19
CA LYS A 86 37.01 3.40 17.43
C LYS A 86 35.57 3.89 17.26
N LYS A 87 34.60 3.05 17.65
CA LYS A 87 33.22 3.50 17.86
C LYS A 87 33.19 4.45 19.06
N VAL A 88 32.58 5.62 18.87
CA VAL A 88 32.42 6.66 19.89
C VAL A 88 31.01 7.21 19.80
N LYS A 89 30.46 7.65 20.93
CA LYS A 89 29.25 8.46 20.98
C LYS A 89 29.64 9.92 21.07
N VAL A 90 29.03 10.74 20.22
CA VAL A 90 29.37 12.17 20.09
C VAL A 90 28.07 12.96 19.98
N LYS A 91 27.98 14.10 20.67
CA LYS A 91 26.83 14.99 20.55
C LYS A 91 26.76 15.65 19.18
N PHE A 92 25.56 15.95 18.69
CA PHE A 92 25.42 16.68 17.43
C PHE A 92 26.09 18.06 17.47
N THR A 93 26.09 18.76 18.61
CA THR A 93 26.82 20.03 18.81
C THR A 93 28.34 19.93 18.66
N GLU A 94 28.92 18.73 18.69
CA GLU A 94 30.37 18.52 18.46
C GLU A 94 30.67 18.20 16.99
N ILE A 95 29.66 17.80 16.21
CA ILE A 95 29.78 17.45 14.78
C ILE A 95 29.41 18.66 13.91
N TYR A 96 28.31 19.32 14.26
CA TYR A 96 27.74 20.44 13.53
C TYR A 96 27.95 21.73 14.31
N SER A 97 28.41 22.78 13.64
CA SER A 97 28.79 24.05 14.27
C SER A 97 27.57 24.92 14.60
N SER A 98 26.45 24.67 13.93
CA SER A 98 25.19 25.36 14.13
C SER A 98 24.01 24.42 13.99
N PHE A 99 22.86 24.85 14.54
CA PHE A 99 21.61 24.13 14.37
C PHE A 99 21.16 24.10 12.90
N ASP A 100 21.38 25.19 12.16
CA ASP A 100 21.03 25.24 10.73
C ASP A 100 21.83 24.21 9.91
N GLU A 101 23.13 24.05 10.18
CA GLU A 101 23.98 23.03 9.53
C GLU A 101 23.52 21.61 9.88
N TYR A 102 23.15 21.36 11.13
CA TYR A 102 22.56 20.08 11.56
C TYR A 102 21.26 19.78 10.80
N MET A 103 20.37 20.77 10.66
CA MET A 103 19.10 20.57 9.97
C MET A 103 19.27 20.29 8.47
N GLU A 104 20.16 21.02 7.81
CA GLU A 104 20.39 20.90 6.37
C GLU A 104 21.20 19.65 6.01
N GLU A 105 22.29 19.37 6.73
CA GLU A 105 23.21 18.29 6.36
C GLU A 105 22.85 16.92 6.96
N TYR A 106 22.33 16.89 8.20
CA TYR A 106 21.99 15.63 8.87
C TYR A 106 20.53 15.26 8.67
N CYS A 107 19.62 16.19 8.99
CA CYS A 107 18.18 15.93 8.92
C CYS A 107 17.64 16.03 7.48
N GLY A 108 18.33 16.75 6.59
CA GLY A 108 17.91 16.94 5.20
C GLY A 108 16.73 17.90 5.04
N PHE A 109 16.48 18.77 6.02
CA PHE A 109 15.41 19.76 5.96
C PHE A 109 15.90 21.11 5.44
N SER A 110 15.01 21.80 4.73
CA SER A 110 15.14 23.21 4.39
C SER A 110 14.11 24.02 5.17
N LYS A 111 14.41 25.30 5.47
CA LYS A 111 13.42 26.20 6.07
C LYS A 111 12.25 26.43 5.10
N ASP A 112 11.04 26.35 5.63
CA ASP A 112 9.83 26.74 4.90
C ASP A 112 9.90 28.24 4.60
N SER A 113 9.68 28.60 3.34
CA SER A 113 9.80 29.99 2.87
C SER A 113 8.80 30.94 3.53
N ASP A 114 7.62 30.42 3.89
CA ASP A 114 6.52 31.24 4.39
C ASP A 114 6.64 31.45 5.90
N ARG A 115 7.00 30.39 6.64
CA ARG A 115 7.05 30.37 8.10
C ARG A 115 8.43 30.65 8.67
N ASN A 116 9.48 30.54 7.87
CA ASN A 116 10.87 30.66 8.29
C ASN A 116 11.21 29.70 9.46
N ARG A 117 10.68 28.47 9.39
CA ARG A 117 10.91 27.38 10.36
C ARG A 117 11.24 26.08 9.63
N TYR A 118 11.94 25.17 10.30
CA TYR A 118 12.19 23.83 9.78
C TYR A 118 10.98 22.91 9.92
N GLY A 119 10.67 22.20 8.84
CA GLY A 119 9.55 21.28 8.78
C GLY A 119 9.38 20.69 7.39
N TYR A 120 8.26 20.00 7.19
CA TYR A 120 7.90 19.42 5.91
C TYR A 120 6.39 19.54 5.69
N ARG A 121 5.97 19.46 4.43
CA ARG A 121 4.55 19.47 4.05
C ARG A 121 4.10 18.06 3.75
N GLU A 122 3.05 17.61 4.43
CA GLU A 122 2.44 16.30 4.21
C GLU A 122 0.94 16.45 4.00
N ASN A 123 0.32 15.48 3.33
CA ASN A 123 -1.12 15.36 3.30
C ASN A 123 -1.57 14.45 4.47
N PRO A 124 -2.33 14.95 5.46
CA PRO A 124 -2.78 14.13 6.60
C PRO A 124 -3.68 12.97 6.17
N ASN A 125 -4.30 13.09 5.00
CA ASN A 125 -5.18 12.08 4.43
C ASN A 125 -4.47 11.21 3.39
N ALA A 126 -3.15 11.28 3.24
CA ALA A 126 -2.41 10.51 2.25
C ALA A 126 -2.70 8.99 2.38
N LYS A 127 -2.97 8.35 1.23
CA LYS A 127 -3.23 6.92 1.08
C LYS A 127 -2.37 6.27 0.00
N TRP A 128 -1.90 7.06 -0.97
CA TRP A 128 -1.15 6.57 -2.12
C TRP A 128 -0.11 7.60 -2.55
N ASP A 129 1.02 7.11 -3.05
CA ASP A 129 2.07 7.89 -3.71
C ASP A 129 1.96 7.84 -5.23
N TRP A 130 1.44 6.74 -5.77
CA TRP A 130 1.15 6.58 -7.19
C TRP A 130 0.01 5.58 -7.41
N TYR A 131 -0.76 5.78 -8.50
CA TYR A 131 -1.79 4.84 -8.92
C TYR A 131 -1.82 4.61 -10.43
N GLN A 132 -2.47 3.51 -10.83
CA GLN A 132 -2.77 3.19 -12.21
C GLN A 132 -4.07 2.39 -12.27
N ILE A 133 -4.92 2.68 -13.26
CA ILE A 133 -6.16 1.93 -13.50
C ILE A 133 -5.79 0.53 -14.03
N GLY A 134 -6.29 -0.51 -13.36
CA GLY A 134 -5.93 -1.91 -13.60
C GLY A 134 -4.64 -2.30 -12.87
N GLY A 135 -3.48 -1.98 -13.45
CA GLY A 135 -2.16 -2.25 -12.88
C GLY A 135 -1.96 -3.74 -12.60
N ARG A 136 -1.59 -4.06 -11.34
CA ARG A 136 -1.41 -5.47 -10.91
C ARG A 136 -2.72 -6.25 -10.83
N TRP A 137 -3.85 -5.54 -10.83
CA TRP A 137 -5.20 -6.10 -10.78
C TRP A 137 -5.92 -5.96 -12.11
N SER A 138 -5.20 -5.82 -13.23
CA SER A 138 -5.83 -5.68 -14.54
C SER A 138 -6.79 -6.83 -14.84
N GLY A 139 -8.01 -6.49 -15.29
CA GLY A 139 -9.09 -7.44 -15.55
C GLY A 139 -9.83 -7.89 -14.29
N LEU A 140 -9.87 -7.09 -13.22
CA LEU A 140 -10.56 -7.46 -11.99
C LEU A 140 -12.08 -7.62 -12.19
N LEU A 141 -12.70 -6.72 -12.97
CA LEU A 141 -14.16 -6.65 -13.10
C LEU A 141 -14.69 -7.65 -14.13
N ARG A 142 -15.59 -8.54 -13.73
CA ARG A 142 -16.30 -9.44 -14.66
C ARG A 142 -17.49 -8.73 -15.27
N LEU A 143 -17.61 -8.76 -16.59
CA LEU A 143 -18.79 -8.26 -17.27
C LEU A 143 -19.89 -9.33 -17.34
N LYS A 144 -21.14 -8.89 -17.17
CA LYS A 144 -22.33 -9.69 -17.48
C LYS A 144 -22.41 -9.97 -18.98
N PRO A 145 -23.12 -11.04 -19.40
CA PRO A 145 -23.47 -11.22 -20.80
C PRO A 145 -24.18 -9.97 -21.35
N LEU A 146 -23.79 -9.53 -22.55
CA LEU A 146 -24.35 -8.36 -23.23
C LEU A 146 -24.08 -7.01 -22.55
N ALA A 147 -23.09 -6.94 -21.65
CA ALA A 147 -22.62 -5.68 -21.08
C ALA A 147 -22.32 -4.65 -22.19
N THR A 148 -22.73 -3.41 -21.94
CA THR A 148 -22.63 -2.32 -22.93
C THR A 148 -21.48 -1.35 -22.63
N SER A 149 -20.81 -1.54 -21.51
CA SER A 149 -19.68 -0.75 -21.04
C SER A 149 -18.52 -1.66 -20.61
N GLY A 150 -17.32 -1.09 -20.58
CA GLY A 150 -16.10 -1.80 -20.26
C GLY A 150 -14.90 -1.13 -20.90
N ASN A 151 -13.91 -0.75 -20.11
CA ASN A 151 -12.65 -0.24 -20.60
C ASN A 151 -11.48 -0.97 -19.93
N TYR A 152 -10.43 -1.18 -20.71
CA TYR A 152 -9.15 -1.66 -20.19
C TYR A 152 -8.36 -0.47 -19.64
N GLY A 153 -7.73 -0.71 -18.50
CA GLY A 153 -6.68 0.12 -17.95
C GLY A 153 -5.33 -0.29 -18.54
N THR A 154 -4.27 -0.02 -17.78
CA THR A 154 -2.91 -0.39 -18.17
C THR A 154 -2.37 -1.43 -17.19
N ARG A 155 -1.72 -2.47 -17.72
CA ARG A 155 -1.10 -3.51 -16.90
C ARG A 155 0.13 -2.99 -16.17
N SER A 156 0.47 -3.64 -15.07
CA SER A 156 1.73 -3.42 -14.39
C SER A 156 2.86 -4.20 -15.06
N TRP A 157 4.10 -3.85 -14.75
CA TRP A 157 5.29 -4.60 -15.18
C TRP A 157 5.29 -6.06 -14.72
N THR A 158 4.52 -6.41 -13.68
CA THR A 158 4.44 -7.79 -13.16
C THR A 158 3.52 -8.69 -13.97
N ASN A 159 2.61 -8.14 -14.77
CA ASN A 159 1.59 -8.88 -15.51
C ASN A 159 1.43 -8.38 -16.95
N GLU A 160 2.43 -7.68 -17.49
CA GLU A 160 2.37 -7.03 -18.82
C GLU A 160 1.98 -7.99 -19.94
N GLU A 161 2.52 -9.22 -19.91
CA GLU A 161 2.28 -10.26 -20.92
C GLU A 161 1.04 -11.13 -20.65
N GLU A 162 0.35 -10.96 -19.51
CA GLU A 162 -0.80 -11.80 -19.17
C GLU A 162 -1.99 -11.52 -20.09
N ILE A 163 -2.66 -12.58 -20.54
CA ILE A 163 -3.86 -12.48 -21.36
C ILE A 163 -5.07 -12.31 -20.45
N ILE A 164 -5.68 -11.13 -20.49
CA ILE A 164 -6.94 -10.84 -19.79
C ILE A 164 -8.10 -11.45 -20.60
N PRO A 165 -9.00 -12.24 -19.98
CA PRO A 165 -10.20 -12.73 -20.64
C PRO A 165 -11.04 -11.58 -21.22
N GLU A 166 -11.66 -11.79 -22.39
CA GLU A 166 -12.40 -10.73 -23.11
C GLU A 166 -13.55 -10.10 -22.30
N ASN A 167 -14.10 -10.83 -21.32
CA ASN A 167 -15.18 -10.36 -20.46
C ASN A 167 -14.67 -9.75 -19.13
N ARG A 168 -13.38 -9.41 -19.05
CA ARG A 168 -12.75 -8.82 -17.87
C ARG A 168 -12.18 -7.45 -18.19
N VAL A 169 -12.53 -6.45 -17.40
CA VAL A 169 -12.18 -5.04 -17.64
C VAL A 169 -11.74 -4.35 -16.34
N ASP A 170 -11.27 -3.11 -16.45
CA ASP A 170 -10.76 -2.31 -15.32
C ASP A 170 -11.70 -1.17 -14.93
N SER A 171 -12.61 -0.78 -15.82
CA SER A 171 -13.74 0.09 -15.49
C SER A 171 -14.98 -0.29 -16.31
N ALA A 172 -16.16 -0.17 -15.72
CA ALA A 172 -17.44 -0.40 -16.36
C ALA A 172 -18.56 0.26 -15.55
N LYS A 173 -19.78 0.31 -16.09
CA LYS A 173 -20.97 0.67 -15.30
C LYS A 173 -21.29 -0.44 -14.33
N ILE A 174 -21.73 -0.08 -13.12
CA ILE A 174 -22.10 -1.05 -12.07
C ILE A 174 -23.11 -2.08 -12.59
N LYS A 175 -24.15 -1.63 -13.31
CA LYS A 175 -25.16 -2.53 -13.88
C LYS A 175 -24.60 -3.60 -14.83
N ASP A 176 -23.49 -3.32 -15.49
CA ASP A 176 -22.84 -4.20 -16.47
C ASP A 176 -21.84 -5.18 -15.82
N ILE A 177 -21.49 -4.97 -14.55
CA ILE A 177 -20.56 -5.83 -13.80
C ILE A 177 -21.32 -6.97 -13.12
N ASP A 178 -20.75 -8.17 -13.20
CA ASP A 178 -21.20 -9.38 -12.54
C ASP A 178 -20.41 -9.60 -11.25
N PHE A 179 -21.01 -9.20 -10.13
CA PHE A 179 -20.45 -9.36 -8.79
C PHE A 179 -20.71 -10.75 -8.18
N SER A 180 -21.48 -11.61 -8.86
CA SER A 180 -21.77 -12.94 -8.30
C SER A 180 -20.49 -13.76 -8.11
N VAL A 181 -20.51 -14.65 -7.10
CA VAL A 181 -19.39 -15.55 -6.80
C VAL A 181 -18.90 -16.26 -8.06
N ASP A 182 -17.61 -16.13 -8.36
CA ASP A 182 -17.00 -16.88 -9.45
C ASP A 182 -16.90 -18.35 -9.08
N ARG A 183 -17.78 -19.17 -9.66
CA ARG A 183 -17.85 -20.60 -9.33
C ARG A 183 -16.52 -21.32 -9.58
N LYS A 184 -15.74 -20.91 -10.59
CA LYS A 184 -14.46 -21.54 -10.89
C LYS A 184 -13.41 -21.20 -9.82
N GLU A 185 -13.34 -19.94 -9.40
CA GLU A 185 -12.44 -19.54 -8.31
C GLU A 185 -12.91 -20.09 -6.96
N TYR A 186 -14.22 -20.13 -6.70
CA TYR A 186 -14.80 -20.77 -5.52
C TYR A 186 -14.35 -22.24 -5.41
N GLU A 187 -14.50 -23.02 -6.50
CA GLU A 187 -14.06 -24.41 -6.54
C GLU A 187 -12.53 -24.56 -6.37
N ARG A 188 -11.75 -23.59 -6.89
CA ARG A 188 -10.30 -23.50 -6.68
C ARG A 188 -9.94 -23.27 -5.21
N PHE A 189 -10.63 -22.37 -4.50
CA PHE A 189 -10.40 -22.11 -3.07
C PHE A 189 -10.85 -23.27 -2.19
N ILE A 190 -11.95 -23.94 -2.54
CA ILE A 190 -12.33 -25.21 -1.89
C ILE A 190 -11.20 -26.24 -2.05
N ARG A 191 -10.60 -26.33 -3.25
CA ARG A 191 -9.49 -27.27 -3.48
C ARG A 191 -8.24 -26.86 -2.70
N PHE A 192 -7.91 -25.58 -2.66
CA PHE A 192 -6.80 -25.05 -1.87
C PHE A 192 -6.96 -25.44 -0.39
N TRP A 193 -8.14 -25.23 0.20
CA TRP A 193 -8.40 -25.61 1.60
C TRP A 193 -8.16 -27.10 1.85
N LYS A 194 -8.66 -27.97 0.96
CA LYS A 194 -8.43 -29.42 1.09
C LYS A 194 -6.96 -29.78 1.10
N LEU A 195 -6.15 -29.14 0.26
CA LEU A 195 -4.72 -29.38 0.21
C LEU A 195 -4.00 -28.81 1.44
N LYS A 196 -4.31 -27.57 1.81
CA LYS A 196 -3.57 -26.83 2.85
C LYS A 196 -4.00 -27.18 4.27
N VAL A 197 -5.30 -27.28 4.50
CA VAL A 197 -5.91 -27.41 5.82
C VAL A 197 -6.26 -28.87 6.11
N ASP A 198 -6.95 -29.54 5.18
CA ASP A 198 -7.36 -30.94 5.37
C ASP A 198 -6.20 -31.93 5.14
N GLY A 199 -5.15 -31.52 4.42
CA GLY A 199 -3.92 -32.30 4.18
C GLY A 199 -3.99 -33.26 2.99
N ASP A 200 -4.89 -33.02 2.03
CA ASP A 200 -4.94 -33.80 0.79
C ASP A 200 -3.61 -33.73 0.02
N ALA A 201 -3.24 -34.84 -0.63
CA ALA A 201 -2.12 -34.85 -1.56
C ALA A 201 -2.48 -34.13 -2.88
N PRO A 202 -1.57 -33.32 -3.45
CA PRO A 202 -1.74 -32.75 -4.78
C PRO A 202 -1.66 -33.84 -5.86
N LYS A 203 -2.52 -33.74 -6.86
CA LYS A 203 -2.65 -34.72 -7.95
C LYS A 203 -1.74 -34.44 -9.13
N ASP A 204 -1.42 -33.17 -9.34
CA ASP A 204 -0.61 -32.69 -10.45
C ASP A 204 0.20 -31.45 -10.05
N GLU A 205 1.00 -30.94 -10.99
CA GLU A 205 1.82 -29.75 -10.76
C GLU A 205 0.98 -28.49 -10.59
N LYS A 206 -0.22 -28.42 -11.19
CA LYS A 206 -1.12 -27.26 -11.07
C LYS A 206 -1.62 -27.12 -9.64
N GLU A 207 -1.96 -28.23 -8.98
CA GLU A 207 -2.35 -28.22 -7.57
C GLU A 207 -1.20 -27.86 -6.63
N LYS A 208 0.06 -28.19 -6.97
CA LYS A 208 1.22 -27.72 -6.20
C LYS A 208 1.42 -26.22 -6.33
N GLU A 209 1.22 -25.68 -7.54
CA GLU A 209 1.31 -24.24 -7.79
C GLU A 209 0.27 -23.45 -6.97
N LEU A 210 -0.87 -24.05 -6.59
CA LEU A 210 -1.83 -23.42 -5.67
C LEU A 210 -1.24 -23.12 -4.28
N LEU A 211 -0.27 -23.93 -3.82
CA LEU A 211 0.35 -23.78 -2.50
C LEU A 211 1.66 -22.98 -2.54
N LYS A 212 2.20 -22.71 -3.73
CA LYS A 212 3.58 -22.22 -3.93
C LYS A 212 3.91 -20.94 -3.19
N TRP A 213 2.98 -20.00 -3.17
CA TRP A 213 3.16 -18.68 -2.57
C TRP A 213 2.50 -18.56 -1.20
N ASP A 214 1.86 -19.63 -0.72
CA ASP A 214 1.25 -19.64 0.59
C ASP A 214 2.30 -19.87 1.69
N ILE A 215 2.51 -18.85 2.51
CA ILE A 215 3.45 -18.86 3.64
C ILE A 215 2.76 -19.12 4.98
N TYR A 216 1.43 -19.17 5.02
CA TYR A 216 0.68 -19.30 6.26
C TYR A 216 0.67 -20.76 6.76
N LYS A 217 0.48 -20.95 8.06
CA LYS A 217 0.21 -22.29 8.62
C LYS A 217 -1.28 -22.59 8.55
N LYS A 218 -1.67 -23.86 8.68
CA LYS A 218 -3.10 -24.23 8.63
C LYS A 218 -3.92 -23.56 9.75
N GLU A 219 -3.29 -23.28 10.89
CA GLU A 219 -3.90 -22.61 12.04
C GLU A 219 -4.48 -21.24 11.68
N TYR A 220 -3.77 -20.47 10.83
CA TYR A 220 -4.27 -19.19 10.31
C TYR A 220 -5.65 -19.32 9.66
N TYR A 221 -5.88 -20.38 8.87
CA TYR A 221 -7.13 -20.59 8.17
C TYR A 221 -8.27 -21.02 9.09
N VAL A 222 -8.00 -21.93 10.03
CA VAL A 222 -9.04 -22.44 10.94
C VAL A 222 -9.40 -21.46 12.05
N ASP A 223 -8.46 -20.58 12.44
CA ASP A 223 -8.71 -19.52 13.41
C ASP A 223 -9.54 -18.39 12.75
N LYS A 224 -9.26 -18.09 11.48
CA LYS A 224 -9.95 -17.03 10.74
C LYS A 224 -11.33 -17.43 10.22
N TYR A 225 -11.44 -18.61 9.58
CA TYR A 225 -12.64 -19.05 8.86
C TYR A 225 -13.29 -20.27 9.54
N SER A 226 -14.62 -20.26 9.63
CA SER A 226 -15.40 -21.30 10.29
C SER A 226 -15.56 -22.57 9.44
N SER A 227 -15.34 -22.48 8.12
CA SER A 227 -15.46 -23.58 7.17
C SER A 227 -14.73 -23.29 5.87
N LYS A 228 -14.44 -24.33 5.09
CA LYS A 228 -13.91 -24.18 3.72
C LYS A 228 -14.89 -23.49 2.78
N GLU A 229 -16.19 -23.68 2.98
CA GLU A 229 -17.24 -23.02 2.20
C GLU A 229 -17.27 -21.52 2.49
N GLU A 230 -17.10 -21.11 3.75
CA GLU A 230 -16.96 -19.70 4.11
C GLU A 230 -15.69 -19.09 3.52
N TYR A 231 -14.54 -19.76 3.70
CA TYR A 231 -13.28 -19.34 3.10
C TYR A 231 -13.40 -19.15 1.59
N ALA A 232 -13.87 -20.17 0.89
CA ALA A 232 -14.01 -20.12 -0.56
C ALA A 232 -14.98 -19.02 -1.00
N ARG A 233 -16.09 -18.81 -0.27
CA ARG A 233 -17.04 -17.74 -0.57
C ARG A 233 -16.40 -16.37 -0.43
N ILE A 234 -15.69 -16.11 0.66
CA ILE A 234 -15.05 -14.82 0.93
C ILE A 234 -13.97 -14.53 -0.12
N GLU A 235 -13.07 -15.48 -0.38
CA GLU A 235 -11.94 -15.27 -1.31
C GLU A 235 -12.35 -15.18 -2.79
N SER A 236 -13.51 -15.74 -3.16
CA SER A 236 -14.04 -15.67 -4.54
C SER A 236 -15.08 -14.57 -4.75
N SER A 237 -15.46 -13.86 -3.70
CA SER A 237 -16.31 -12.67 -3.78
C SER A 237 -15.50 -11.46 -4.22
N PHE A 238 -16.15 -10.53 -4.92
CA PHE A 238 -15.52 -9.28 -5.32
C PHE A 238 -15.41 -8.34 -4.12
N ALA A 239 -14.19 -7.90 -3.82
CA ALA A 239 -13.92 -6.81 -2.90
C ALA A 239 -12.60 -6.14 -3.27
N THR A 240 -12.49 -4.85 -2.99
CA THR A 240 -11.23 -4.10 -3.05
C THR A 240 -10.82 -3.70 -1.63
N TYR A 241 -9.56 -3.28 -1.43
CA TYR A 241 -9.08 -2.91 -0.10
C TYR A 241 -9.74 -1.62 0.41
N ALA A 242 -9.96 -0.67 -0.52
CA ALA A 242 -10.59 0.60 -0.25
C ALA A 242 -11.58 0.99 -1.36
N VAL A 243 -12.50 1.87 -1.02
CA VAL A 243 -13.52 2.43 -1.91
C VAL A 243 -13.53 3.95 -1.78
N ILE A 244 -13.65 4.65 -2.91
CA ILE A 244 -14.02 6.07 -2.93
C ILE A 244 -15.41 6.20 -3.55
N THR A 245 -16.34 6.76 -2.78
CA THR A 245 -17.72 7.05 -3.22
C THR A 245 -17.79 8.37 -4.01
N PRO A 246 -18.87 8.63 -4.78
CA PRO A 246 -18.98 9.83 -5.62
C PRO A 246 -18.89 11.16 -4.85
N ASP A 247 -19.23 11.17 -3.55
CA ASP A 247 -19.07 12.34 -2.68
C ASP A 247 -17.59 12.63 -2.29
N GLY A 248 -16.67 11.74 -2.66
CA GLY A 248 -15.23 11.85 -2.40
C GLY A 248 -14.77 11.22 -1.10
N LYS A 249 -15.62 10.48 -0.37
CA LYS A 249 -15.22 9.83 0.88
C LYS A 249 -14.45 8.54 0.63
N TRP A 250 -13.33 8.38 1.34
CA TRP A 250 -12.54 7.17 1.40
C TRP A 250 -13.05 6.21 2.47
N HIS A 251 -13.22 4.96 2.07
CA HIS A 251 -13.57 3.84 2.93
C HIS A 251 -12.50 2.76 2.80
N GLU A 252 -11.94 2.26 3.89
CA GLU A 252 -10.95 1.17 3.88
C GLU A 252 -11.26 0.19 5.01
N LYS A 253 -10.94 -1.09 4.81
CA LYS A 253 -11.11 -2.10 5.86
C LYS A 253 -10.16 -1.94 7.04
N GLY A 254 -8.98 -1.37 6.79
CA GLY A 254 -7.95 -1.09 7.79
C GLY A 254 -6.91 -0.12 7.24
N LYS A 255 -6.07 0.45 8.10
CA LYS A 255 -5.01 1.36 7.65
C LYS A 255 -3.88 0.56 7.00
N MET A 256 -3.59 0.85 5.74
CA MET A 256 -2.48 0.21 5.04
C MET A 256 -1.15 0.65 5.65
N GLY A 257 -0.39 -0.32 6.16
CA GLY A 257 0.95 -0.14 6.70
C GLY A 257 2.04 -0.55 5.71
N TRP A 258 3.26 -0.71 6.21
CA TRP A 258 4.42 -1.14 5.42
C TRP A 258 4.27 -2.60 4.96
N PHE A 259 4.85 -2.92 3.80
CA PHE A 259 4.87 -4.27 3.22
C PHE A 259 3.50 -4.93 2.96
N GLY A 260 2.44 -4.14 2.78
CA GLY A 260 1.10 -4.64 2.47
C GLY A 260 0.30 -5.11 3.69
N PHE A 261 0.78 -4.82 4.91
CA PHE A 261 0.06 -5.17 6.14
C PHE A 261 -0.98 -4.12 6.48
N GLY A 262 -2.26 -4.50 6.41
CA GLY A 262 -3.35 -3.69 6.93
C GLY A 262 -3.48 -3.81 8.46
N SER A 263 -4.10 -2.80 9.08
CA SER A 263 -4.32 -2.74 10.52
C SER A 263 -5.60 -3.44 10.98
N GLU A 264 -6.40 -3.97 10.05
CA GLU A 264 -7.66 -4.63 10.33
C GLU A 264 -7.46 -5.94 11.10
N SER A 265 -8.42 -6.24 11.98
CA SER A 265 -8.60 -7.56 12.56
C SER A 265 -9.19 -8.54 11.54
N ASP A 266 -9.09 -9.84 11.83
CA ASP A 266 -9.71 -10.87 11.00
C ASP A 266 -11.23 -10.70 10.89
N GLU A 267 -11.88 -10.25 11.97
CA GLU A 267 -13.33 -9.94 11.98
C GLU A 267 -13.68 -8.79 11.06
N GLU A 268 -12.90 -7.71 11.08
CA GLU A 268 -13.10 -6.54 10.22
C GLU A 268 -12.88 -6.89 8.75
N ASP A 269 -11.83 -7.66 8.43
CA ASP A 269 -11.57 -8.16 7.08
C ASP A 269 -12.73 -9.04 6.57
N LYS A 270 -13.18 -10.01 7.38
CA LYS A 270 -14.32 -10.86 7.03
C LYS A 270 -15.59 -10.04 6.82
N HIS A 271 -15.87 -9.09 7.71
CA HIS A 271 -17.07 -8.25 7.62
C HIS A 271 -17.05 -7.39 6.36
N TRP A 272 -15.91 -6.78 6.05
CA TRP A 272 -15.70 -6.00 4.83
C TRP A 272 -16.00 -6.83 3.58
N ASN A 273 -15.35 -7.98 3.42
CA ASN A 273 -15.51 -8.80 2.22
C ASN A 273 -16.94 -9.37 2.08
N LYS A 274 -17.58 -9.74 3.19
CA LYS A 274 -18.97 -10.28 3.17
C LYS A 274 -20.02 -9.22 2.85
N SER A 275 -19.80 -7.99 3.29
CA SER A 275 -20.79 -6.91 3.22
C SER A 275 -20.46 -5.92 2.10
N PHE A 276 -19.40 -6.15 1.32
CA PHE A 276 -18.91 -5.23 0.29
C PHE A 276 -20.00 -4.88 -0.73
N GLU A 277 -20.67 -5.90 -1.28
CA GLU A 277 -21.76 -5.71 -2.23
C GLU A 277 -22.94 -4.95 -1.61
N GLU A 278 -23.38 -5.34 -0.41
CA GLU A 278 -24.48 -4.69 0.29
C GLU A 278 -24.18 -3.21 0.58
N ILE A 279 -22.96 -2.89 1.00
CA ILE A 279 -22.58 -1.54 1.42
C ILE A 279 -22.35 -0.64 0.20
N PHE A 280 -21.68 -1.11 -0.84
CA PHE A 280 -21.17 -0.27 -1.92
C PHE A 280 -21.79 -0.51 -3.29
N ILE A 281 -22.37 -1.69 -3.55
CA ILE A 281 -22.89 -2.05 -4.87
C ILE A 281 -24.42 -1.94 -4.89
N ASP A 282 -25.11 -2.52 -3.91
CA ASP A 282 -26.57 -2.54 -3.85
C ASP A 282 -27.18 -1.16 -3.54
N THR A 283 -26.41 -0.30 -2.86
CA THR A 283 -26.79 1.08 -2.54
C THR A 283 -26.40 2.09 -3.63
N ALA A 284 -25.61 1.66 -4.60
CA ALA A 284 -25.05 2.51 -5.64
C ALA A 284 -26.08 2.81 -6.74
N ASP A 285 -25.97 3.96 -7.39
CA ASP A 285 -26.73 4.21 -8.61
C ASP A 285 -26.23 3.24 -9.72
N PRO A 286 -27.11 2.41 -10.33
CA PRO A 286 -26.72 1.43 -11.33
C PRO A 286 -26.06 2.02 -12.58
N ASP A 287 -26.25 3.33 -12.84
CA ASP A 287 -25.63 4.06 -13.95
C ASP A 287 -24.29 4.73 -13.61
N LEU A 288 -23.80 4.58 -12.37
CA LEU A 288 -22.44 5.01 -11.99
C LEU A 288 -21.41 4.43 -12.96
N ASN A 289 -20.58 5.32 -13.49
CA ASN A 289 -19.53 5.00 -14.44
C ASN A 289 -18.18 4.92 -13.72
N GLY A 290 -17.21 4.27 -14.38
CA GLY A 290 -15.81 4.68 -14.31
C GLY A 290 -15.48 5.37 -15.62
N LYS A 291 -15.38 6.72 -15.61
CA LYS A 291 -14.82 7.46 -16.75
C LYS A 291 -13.30 7.44 -16.68
N LYS A 292 -12.71 7.50 -17.88
CA LYS A 292 -11.27 7.49 -18.18
C LYS A 292 -10.45 8.40 -17.29
#